data_AF-A0A8B9YZM9-F1
#
_entry.id   AF-A0A8B9YZM9-F1
#
_cell.length_a   1.000
_cell.length_b   1.000
_cell.length_c   1.000
_cell.angle_alpha   90.00
_cell.angle_beta   90.00
_cell.angle_gamma   90.00
#
_symmetry.space_group_name_H-M   'P 1'
#
loop_
_entity.id
_entity.type
_entity.pdbx_description
1 polymer ?
#
loop_
_entity_poly.entity_id
_entity_poly.type
_entity_poly.pdbx_seq_one_letter_code
_entity_poly.pdbx_strand_id
1 'polypeptide(L)' 'MAAAASGARRAAQEKQFPPALLSFFIYNPRFGPREGEEENKILFYYPNEVEKNEKIRNVGLCEAIVQFTRLFGILS' A
#
# COMPACT_ATOMS: atom_id res chain seq x y z
N MET A 1 -29.20 38.43 -25.68
CA MET A 1 -28.91 38.75 -24.26
C MET A 1 -28.73 37.43 -23.53
N ALA A 2 -27.48 37.05 -23.22
CA ALA A 2 -27.13 35.76 -22.65
C ALA A 2 -27.18 35.83 -21.11
N ALA A 3 -27.85 34.87 -20.47
CA ALA A 3 -27.71 34.64 -19.03
C ALA A 3 -26.80 33.44 -18.82
N ALA A 4 -25.54 33.71 -18.48
CA ALA A 4 -24.60 32.71 -18.01
C ALA A 4 -25.00 32.33 -16.57
N ALA A 5 -25.47 31.11 -16.36
CA ALA A 5 -25.65 30.55 -15.03
C ALA A 5 -24.25 30.29 -14.44
N SER A 6 -23.82 31.21 -13.58
CA SER A 6 -22.56 31.18 -12.86
C SER A 6 -22.49 29.96 -11.93
N GLY A 7 -21.54 29.07 -12.23
CA GLY A 7 -20.61 28.53 -11.24
C GLY A 7 -21.22 28.01 -9.94
N ALA A 8 -22.08 27.00 -9.99
CA ALA A 8 -22.17 26.05 -8.88
C ALA A 8 -20.94 25.14 -8.91
N ARG A 9 -19.77 25.71 -8.60
CA ARG A 9 -18.58 24.94 -8.26
C ARG A 9 -18.99 24.15 -7.02
N ARG A 10 -19.20 22.84 -7.16
CA ARG A 10 -19.28 21.92 -6.03
C ARG A 10 -18.01 22.11 -5.22
N ALA A 11 -18.07 22.94 -4.18
CA ALA A 11 -17.14 22.89 -3.08
C ALA A 11 -17.46 21.59 -2.34
N ALA A 12 -17.04 20.47 -2.92
CA ALA A 12 -16.89 19.24 -2.16
C ALA A 12 -15.82 19.57 -1.12
N GLN A 13 -16.27 19.91 0.08
CA GLN A 13 -15.41 20.16 1.22
C GLN A 13 -14.56 18.91 1.40
N GLU A 14 -13.28 19.00 1.03
CA GLU A 14 -12.30 17.94 1.25
C GLU A 14 -12.24 17.73 2.75
N LYS A 15 -12.88 16.66 3.23
CA LYS A 15 -12.78 16.25 4.62
C LYS A 15 -11.32 15.89 4.85
N GLN A 16 -10.62 16.77 5.55
CA GLN A 16 -9.24 16.54 5.93
C GLN A 16 -9.25 15.50 7.05
N PHE A 17 -8.85 14.27 6.73
CA PHE A 17 -8.75 13.21 7.73
C PHE A 17 -7.40 13.33 8.45
N PRO A 18 -7.36 13.11 9.77
CA PRO A 18 -6.09 13.03 10.46
C PRO A 18 -5.26 11.87 9.88
N PRO A 19 -3.91 11.98 9.84
CA PRO A 19 -3.06 10.87 9.48
C PRO A 19 -3.35 9.65 10.36
N ALA A 20 -3.50 8.49 9.74
CA ALA A 20 -3.75 7.23 10.43
C ALA A 20 -2.79 6.16 9.95
N LEU A 21 -2.51 5.18 10.80
CA LEU A 21 -1.71 4.02 10.44
C LEU A 21 -2.51 3.15 9.46
N LEU A 22 -2.07 3.08 8.21
CA LEU A 22 -2.76 2.31 7.17
C LEU A 22 -2.41 0.82 7.23
N SER A 23 -1.13 0.49 7.28
CA SER A 23 -0.64 -0.88 7.31
C SER A 23 0.73 -0.93 7.96
N PHE A 24 0.88 -1.78 8.96
CA PHE A 24 2.15 -2.06 9.62
C PHE A 24 2.34 -3.56 9.71
N PHE A 25 3.48 -4.06 9.22
CA PHE A 25 3.73 -5.49 9.16
C PHE A 25 5.20 -5.83 9.35
N ILE A 26 5.44 -7.03 9.87
CA ILE A 26 6.76 -7.65 10.01
C ILE A 26 6.75 -8.90 9.16
N TYR A 27 7.73 -9.05 8.28
CA TYR A 27 7.85 -10.22 7.41
C TYR A 27 9.29 -10.72 7.31
N ASN A 28 9.45 -11.99 6.94
CA ASN A 28 10.73 -12.61 6.66
C ASN A 28 10.70 -13.21 5.24
N PRO A 29 11.47 -12.65 4.27
CA PRO A 29 11.45 -13.11 2.87
C PRO A 29 11.98 -14.54 2.68
N ARG A 30 12.60 -15.13 3.70
CA ARG A 30 13.11 -16.52 3.66
C ARG A 30 12.03 -17.56 3.97
N PHE A 31 10.87 -17.16 4.47
CA PHE A 31 9.76 -18.07 4.73
C PHE A 31 8.86 -18.16 3.49
N GLY A 32 8.11 -19.26 3.34
CA GLY A 32 7.25 -19.49 2.17
C GLY A 32 7.98 -19.40 0.82
N PRO A 33 9.04 -20.20 0.58
CA PRO A 33 9.84 -20.12 -0.64
C PRO A 33 9.13 -20.65 -1.90
N ARG A 34 7.94 -21.26 -1.75
CA ARG A 34 7.17 -21.86 -2.84
C ARG A 34 5.95 -21.00 -3.17
N GLU A 35 5.49 -21.12 -4.41
CA GLU A 35 4.24 -20.50 -4.87
C GLU A 35 3.07 -20.96 -4.01
N GLY A 36 2.25 -20.01 -3.55
CA GLY A 36 1.11 -20.25 -2.67
C GLY A 36 1.44 -20.24 -1.17
N GLU A 37 2.72 -20.13 -0.80
CA GLU A 37 3.16 -20.06 0.61
C GLU A 37 3.46 -18.61 1.07
N GLU A 38 3.10 -17.59 0.29
CA GLU A 38 3.52 -16.20 0.52
C GLU A 38 3.04 -15.65 1.86
N GLU A 39 1.91 -16.12 2.37
CA GLU A 39 1.41 -15.74 3.70
C GLU A 39 2.37 -16.11 4.83
N ASN A 40 3.13 -17.19 4.67
CA ASN A 40 4.06 -17.69 5.68
C ASN A 40 5.24 -16.72 5.89
N LYS A 41 5.46 -15.80 4.95
CA LYS A 41 6.41 -14.69 5.13
C LYS A 41 5.98 -13.73 6.24
N ILE A 42 4.68 -13.60 6.51
CA ILE A 42 4.12 -12.54 7.34
C ILE A 42 4.06 -13.02 8.80
N LEU A 43 4.92 -12.45 9.64
CA LEU A 43 4.99 -12.76 11.06
C LEU A 43 4.01 -11.93 11.89
N PHE A 44 3.69 -10.73 11.41
CA PHE A 44 2.75 -9.82 12.05
C PHE A 44 2.14 -8.88 11.01
N TYR A 45 0.85 -8.53 11.19
CA TYR A 45 0.17 -7.54 10.37
C TYR A 45 -0.88 -6.79 11.21
N TYR A 46 -0.89 -5.47 11.12
CA TYR A 46 -1.88 -4.58 11.71
C TYR A 46 -2.42 -3.57 10.67
N PRO A 47 -3.74 -3.36 10.59
CA PRO A 47 -4.81 -4.06 11.33
C PRO A 47 -4.92 -5.56 10.98
N ASN A 48 -5.28 -6.41 11.92
CA ASN A 48 -5.22 -7.87 11.72
C ASN A 48 -6.40 -8.39 10.87
N GLU A 49 -7.46 -7.59 10.75
CA GLU A 49 -8.72 -7.89 10.07
C GLU A 49 -8.60 -7.75 8.55
N VAL A 50 -7.49 -7.18 8.07
CA VAL A 50 -7.16 -7.07 6.65
C VAL A 50 -7.14 -8.46 6.02
N GLU A 51 -7.71 -8.57 4.82
CA GLU A 51 -7.83 -9.82 4.09
C GLU A 51 -6.45 -10.37 3.70
N LYS A 52 -6.30 -11.71 3.71
CA LYS A 52 -5.02 -12.40 3.49
C LYS A 52 -4.32 -11.95 2.20
N ASN A 53 -5.02 -11.94 1.07
CA ASN A 53 -4.43 -11.56 -0.22
C ASN A 53 -4.00 -10.09 -0.23
N GLU A 54 -4.72 -9.21 0.47
CA GLU A 54 -4.29 -7.82 0.65
C GLU A 54 -2.97 -7.72 1.43
N LYS A 55 -2.80 -8.49 2.51
CA LYS A 55 -1.53 -8.56 3.26
C LYS A 55 -0.39 -9.03 2.36
N ILE A 56 -0.62 -10.09 1.58
CA ILE A 56 0.36 -10.65 0.62
C ILE A 56 0.74 -9.59 -0.43
N ARG A 57 -0.24 -8.89 -1.01
CA ARG A 57 0.02 -7.83 -2.00
C ARG A 57 0.88 -6.70 -1.43
N ASN A 58 0.60 -6.27 -0.20
CA ASN A 58 1.35 -5.19 0.44
C ASN A 58 2.81 -5.58 0.70
N VAL A 59 3.05 -6.81 1.19
CA VAL A 59 4.41 -7.33 1.39
C VAL A 59 5.13 -7.50 0.06
N GLY A 60 4.49 -8.09 -0.95
CA GLY A 60 5.07 -8.29 -2.28
C GLY A 60 5.45 -6.97 -2.96
N LEU A 61 4.63 -5.93 -2.81
CA LEU A 61 4.95 -4.58 -3.32
C LEU A 61 6.21 -4.02 -2.66
N CYS A 62 6.33 -4.12 -1.34
CA CYS A 62 7.52 -3.67 -0.62
C CYS A 62 8.78 -4.48 -1.01
N GLU A 63 8.66 -5.80 -1.17
CA GLU A 63 9.76 -6.63 -1.67
C GLU A 63 10.21 -6.19 -3.06
N ALA A 64 9.27 -5.96 -3.99
CA ALA A 64 9.56 -5.51 -5.34
C ALA A 64 10.27 -4.15 -5.35
N ILE A 65 9.82 -3.18 -4.53
CA ILE A 65 10.46 -1.87 -4.41
C ILE A 65 11.89 -2.01 -3.86
N VAL A 66 12.08 -2.80 -2.80
CA VAL A 66 13.42 -3.05 -2.24
C VAL A 66 14.35 -3.73 -3.24
N GLN A 67 13.86 -4.72 -3.99
CA GLN A 67 14.64 -5.39 -5.04
C GLN A 67 14.98 -4.43 -6.19
N PHE A 68 13.99 -3.68 -6.67
CA PHE A 68 14.17 -2.70 -7.74
C PHE A 68 15.20 -1.64 -7.36
N THR A 69 15.10 -1.08 -6.16
CA THR A 69 16.03 -0.03 -5.68
C THR A 69 17.47 -0.54 -5.49
N ARG A 70 17.68 -1.81 -5.16
CA ARG A 70 19.03 -2.42 -5.12
C ARG A 70 19.73 -2.39 -6.47
N LEU A 71 18.99 -2.46 -7.58
CA LEU A 71 19.57 -2.38 -8.92
C LEU A 71 20.30 -1.06 -9.16
N PHE A 72 19.80 0.03 -8.58
CA PHE A 72 20.41 1.35 -8.67
C PHE A 72 21.49 1.60 -7.62
N GLY A 73 21.46 0.86 -6.50
CA GLY A 73 22.47 0.96 -5.45
C GLY A 73 23.80 0.25 -5.75
N ILE A 74 23.86 -0.60 -6.79
CA ILE A 74 25.08 -1.33 -7.19
C ILE A 74 26.02 -0.46 -8.05
N LEU A 75 25.61 0.74 -8.44
CA LEU A 75 26.36 1.67 -9.30
C LEU A 75 27.19 2.74 -8.57
N SER A 76 27.40 2.66 -7.25
CA SER A 76 28.27 3.61 -6.51
C SER A 76 29.62 3.04 -6.14
#